data_AF-A0A6L5B6X0-F1
#
_entry.id   AF-A0A6L5B6X0-F1
#
_cell.length_a   1.000
_cell.length_b   1.000
_cell.length_c   1.000
_cell.angle_alpha   90.00
_cell.angle_beta   90.00
_cell.angle_gamma   90.00
#
_symmetry.space_group_name_H-M   'P 1'
#
loop_
_entity.id
_entity.type
_entity.pdbx_description
1 polymer ?
#
loop_
_entity_poly.entity_id
_entity_poly.type
_entity_poly.pdbx_seq_one_letter_code
_entity_poly.pdbx_strand_id
1 'polypeptide(L)'
;MKQEGISPDITTWNSLIQWHCKHGELSIALELLAKMQQQGLYPDVKIFVTIISRLGSRYGRFQDAEESINALKSEGVQLSANLFCVLANAYAQQ
;
A
#
# COMPACT_ATOMS: atom_id res chain seq x y z
N MET A 1 20.03 10.69 12.78
CA MET A 1 19.55 10.23 14.11
C MET A 1 18.96 8.84 13.95
N LYS A 2 19.66 7.79 14.39
CA LYS A 2 19.07 6.48 14.69
C LYS A 2 18.77 6.53 16.19
N GLN A 3 17.55 6.90 16.56
CA GLN A 3 17.13 6.93 17.95
C GLN A 3 16.32 5.67 18.22
N GLU A 4 16.87 4.86 19.14
CA GLU A 4 16.22 3.90 20.03
C GLU A 4 15.09 3.07 19.44
N GLY A 5 15.40 1.80 19.12
CA GLY A 5 14.67 0.59 19.55
C GLY A 5 13.14 0.47 19.48
N ILE A 6 12.40 1.45 18.96
CA ILE A 6 10.95 1.41 18.84
C ILE A 6 10.66 0.85 17.45
N SER A 7 10.33 -0.43 17.40
CA SER A 7 9.77 -1.01 16.17
C SER A 7 8.45 -0.29 15.90
N PRO A 8 8.29 0.37 14.74
CA PRO A 8 7.04 1.06 14.42
C PRO A 8 5.90 0.05 14.45
N ASP A 9 4.83 0.39 15.15
CA ASP A 9 3.61 -0.42 15.15
C ASP A 9 2.82 -0.22 13.84
N ILE A 10 1.76 -1.01 13.67
CA ILE A 10 0.89 -0.94 12.49
C ILE A 10 0.37 0.48 12.27
N THR A 11 0.00 1.19 13.34
CA THR A 11 -0.51 2.56 13.30
C THR A 11 0.53 3.55 12.76
N THR A 12 1.79 3.39 13.17
CA THR A 12 2.90 4.22 12.73
C THR A 12 3.20 4.00 11.25
N TRP A 13 3.29 2.73 10.82
CA TRP A 13 3.46 2.38 9.41
C TRP A 13 2.32 2.94 8.55
N ASN A 14 1.08 2.73 8.99
CA ASN A 14 -0.11 3.22 8.31
C ASN A 14 -0.07 4.75 8.13
N SER A 15 0.32 5.48 9.17
CA SER A 15 0.38 6.95 9.14
C SER A 15 1.46 7.44 8.17
N LEU A 16 2.64 6.82 8.16
CA LEU A 16 3.73 7.18 7.24
C LEU A 16 3.32 6.92 5.79
N ILE A 17 2.76 5.74 5.50
CA ILE A 17 2.30 5.37 4.16
C ILE A 17 1.22 6.35 3.68
N GLN A 18 0.25 6.68 4.53
CA GLN A 18 -0.82 7.62 4.20
C GLN A 18 -0.26 9.03 3.92
N TRP A 19 0.71 9.48 4.71
CA TRP A 19 1.35 10.78 4.52
C TRP A 19 2.06 10.85 3.16
N HIS A 20 2.88 9.86 2.82
CA HIS A 20 3.57 9.81 1.53
C HIS A 20 2.59 9.69 0.35
N CYS A 21 1.51 8.91 0.49
CA CYS A 21 0.44 8.85 -0.52
C CYS A 21 -0.18 10.23 -0.78
N LYS A 22 -0.50 10.98 0.28
CA LYS A 22 -1.09 12.33 0.17
C LYS A 22 -0.15 13.33 -0.51
N HIS A 23 1.16 13.19 -0.32
CA HIS A 23 2.17 14.07 -0.92
C HIS A 23 2.60 13.62 -2.33
N GLY A 24 2.02 12.53 -2.85
CA GLY A 24 2.35 12.03 -4.18
C GLY A 24 3.64 11.22 -4.26
N GLU A 25 4.25 10.93 -3.11
CA GLU A 25 5.46 10.13 -2.98
C GLU A 25 5.11 8.64 -2.94
N LEU A 26 4.43 8.18 -4.00
CA LEU A 26 3.89 6.83 -4.06
C LEU A 26 4.99 5.75 -3.98
N SER A 27 6.13 5.97 -4.62
CA SER A 27 7.26 5.03 -4.57
C SER A 27 7.75 4.81 -3.13
N ILE A 28 7.81 5.86 -2.32
CA ILE A 28 8.18 5.77 -0.89
C ILE A 28 7.09 5.05 -0.10
N ALA A 29 5.82 5.37 -0.35
CA ALA A 29 4.69 4.69 0.29
C ALA A 29 4.71 3.16 0.05
N LEU A 30 5.06 2.74 -1.17
CA LEU A 30 5.19 1.33 -1.54
C LEU A 30 6.41 0.66 -0.90
N GLU A 31 7.54 1.38 -0.79
CA GLU A 31 8.72 0.87 -0.08
C GLU A 31 8.43 0.65 1.42
N LEU A 32 7.72 1.57 2.05
CA LEU A 32 7.30 1.45 3.44
C LEU A 32 6.32 0.28 3.64
N LEU A 33 5.39 0.08 2.70
CA LEU A 33 4.48 -1.07 2.68
C LEU A 33 5.24 -2.40 2.64
N ALA A 34 6.25 -2.50 1.78
CA ALA A 34 7.08 -3.69 1.66
C ALA A 34 7.89 -3.94 2.95
N LYS A 35 8.46 -2.89 3.56
CA LYS A 35 9.18 -3.00 4.84
C LYS A 35 8.26 -3.47 5.98
N MET A 36 7.04 -2.94 6.05
CA MET A 36 6.03 -3.37 7.02
C MET A 36 5.75 -4.87 6.87
N GLN A 37 5.58 -5.37 5.64
CA GLN A 37 5.36 -6.78 5.36
C GLN A 37 6.57 -7.66 5.71
N GLN A 38 7.79 -7.20 5.43
CA GLN A 38 9.03 -7.90 5.82
C GLN A 38 9.16 -8.05 7.34
N GLN A 39 8.53 -7.17 8.12
CA GLN A 39 8.45 -7.26 9.58
C GLN A 39 7.30 -8.15 10.07
N GLY A 40 6.56 -8.80 9.16
CA GLY A 40 5.39 -9.62 9.50
C GLY A 40 4.15 -8.80 9.88
N LEU A 41 4.18 -7.48 9.66
CA LEU A 41 3.05 -6.59 9.91
C LEU A 41 2.25 -6.43 8.62
N TYR A 42 0.93 -6.49 8.74
CA TYR A 42 0.03 -6.39 7.60
C TYR A 42 -0.73 -5.05 7.63
N PRO A 43 -0.69 -4.27 6.53
CA PRO A 43 -1.40 -3.01 6.44
C PRO A 43 -2.91 -3.21 6.54
N ASP A 44 -3.60 -2.22 7.09
CA ASP A 44 -5.06 -2.24 7.13
C ASP A 44 -5.65 -1.96 5.74
N VAL A 45 -6.88 -2.45 5.51
CA VAL A 45 -7.66 -2.23 4.28
C VAL A 45 -7.69 -0.75 3.88
N LYS A 46 -7.77 0.17 4.86
CA LYS A 46 -7.78 1.63 4.63
C LYS A 46 -6.52 2.15 3.93
N ILE A 47 -5.35 1.59 4.26
CA ILE A 47 -4.09 2.01 3.65
C ILE A 47 -4.02 1.54 2.21
N PHE A 48 -4.52 0.32 1.93
CA PHE A 48 -4.59 -0.17 0.56
C PHE A 48 -5.54 0.66 -0.31
N VAL A 49 -6.73 0.98 0.18
CA VAL A 49 -7.66 1.88 -0.53
C VAL A 49 -6.99 3.22 -0.82
N THR A 50 -6.20 3.75 0.12
CA THR A 50 -5.45 5.01 -0.07
C THR A 50 -4.41 4.89 -1.18
N ILE A 51 -3.61 3.83 -1.19
CA ILE A 51 -2.58 3.56 -2.21
C ILE A 51 -3.22 3.42 -3.60
N ILE A 52 -4.28 2.61 -3.71
CA ILE A 52 -4.98 2.39 -4.99
C ILE A 52 -5.62 3.69 -5.48
N SER A 53 -6.29 4.44 -4.61
CA SER A 53 -6.88 5.73 -4.97
C SER A 53 -5.82 6.70 -5.47
N ARG A 54 -4.62 6.69 -4.85
CA ARG A 54 -3.51 7.53 -5.29
C ARG A 54 -2.93 7.06 -6.63
N LEU A 55 -2.73 5.75 -6.81
CA LEU A 55 -2.33 5.15 -8.08
C LEU A 55 -3.33 5.46 -9.18
N GLY A 56 -4.63 5.40 -8.89
CA GLY A 56 -5.68 5.68 -9.87
C GLY A 56 -5.74 7.16 -10.25
N SER A 57 -5.24 8.04 -9.40
CA SER A 57 -5.03 9.44 -9.78
C SER A 57 -3.85 9.63 -10.77
N ARG A 58 -2.93 8.66 -10.88
CA ARG A 58 -1.76 8.69 -11.77
C ARG A 58 -1.98 7.92 -13.07
N TYR A 59 -2.67 6.77 -13.00
CA TYR A 59 -2.92 5.88 -14.15
C TYR A 59 -4.37 5.93 -14.67
N GLY A 60 -5.28 6.61 -13.97
CA GLY A 60 -6.72 6.58 -14.24
C GLY A 60 -7.48 5.71 -13.23
N ARG A 61 -8.79 5.92 -13.09
CA ARG A 61 -9.62 5.10 -12.20
C ARG A 61 -9.52 3.63 -12.62
N PHE A 62 -8.95 2.80 -11.77
CA PHE A 62 -8.96 1.35 -11.98
C PHE A 62 -10.39 0.84 -11.86
N GLN A 63 -10.86 0.17 -12.91
CA GLN A 63 -12.18 -0.47 -12.88
C GLN A 63 -12.11 -1.79 -12.12
N ASP A 64 -10.97 -2.48 -12.20
CA ASP A 64 -10.78 -3.80 -11.62
C ASP A 64 -9.56 -3.87 -10.70
N ALA A 65 -9.60 -4.85 -9.78
CA ALA A 65 -8.48 -5.19 -8.92
C ALA A 65 -7.23 -5.58 -9.74
N GLU A 66 -7.41 -6.26 -10.88
CA GLU A 66 -6.30 -6.69 -11.74
C GLU A 66 -5.52 -5.52 -12.35
N GLU A 67 -6.19 -4.45 -12.74
CA GLU A 67 -5.53 -3.25 -13.28
C GLU A 67 -4.66 -2.57 -12.21
N SER A 68 -5.21 -2.45 -11.00
CA SER A 68 -4.49 -1.93 -9.83
C SER A 68 -3.27 -2.79 -9.51
N ILE A 69 -3.42 -4.12 -9.60
CA ILE A 69 -2.35 -5.10 -9.37
C ILE A 69 -1.26 -4.98 -10.44
N ASN A 70 -1.64 -4.86 -11.71
CA ASN A 70 -0.68 -4.74 -12.80
C ASN A 70 0.10 -3.42 -12.71
N ALA A 71 -0.56 -2.33 -12.31
CA ALA A 71 0.13 -1.07 -12.03
C ALA A 71 1.15 -1.20 -10.88
N LEU A 72 0.77 -1.87 -9.79
CA LEU A 72 1.68 -2.14 -8.66
C LEU A 72 2.86 -3.04 -9.04
N LYS A 73 2.62 -4.05 -9.87
CA LYS A 73 3.67 -4.92 -10.43
C LYS A 73 4.62 -4.12 -11.34
N SER A 74 4.10 -3.18 -12.13
CA SER A 74 4.92 -2.33 -13.00
C SER A 74 5.84 -1.38 -12.23
N GLU A 75 5.45 -1.00 -11.02
CA GLU A 75 6.30 -0.26 -10.07
C GLU A 75 7.31 -1.17 -9.33
N GLY A 76 7.40 -2.45 -9.70
CA GLY A 76 8.39 -3.39 -9.18
C GLY A 76 8.06 -3.93 -7.78
N VAL A 77 6.83 -3.77 -7.30
CA VAL A 77 6.45 -4.17 -5.96
C VAL A 77 6.06 -5.65 -5.91
N GLN A 78 6.84 -6.45 -5.17
CA GLN A 78 6.51 -7.83 -4.83
C GLN A 78 5.42 -7.85 -3.75
N LEU A 79 4.17 -7.70 -4.17
CA LEU A 79 3.03 -7.76 -3.26
C LEU A 79 2.77 -9.21 -2.81
N SER A 80 2.59 -9.42 -1.51
CA SER A 80 2.25 -10.72 -0.94
C SER A 80 0.83 -11.17 -1.32
N ALA A 81 0.60 -12.49 -1.34
CA ALA A 81 -0.68 -13.09 -1.77
C ALA A 81 -1.90 -12.59 -0.98
N ASN A 82 -1.72 -12.27 0.30
CA ASN A 82 -2.78 -11.73 1.16
C ASN A 82 -3.29 -10.36 0.65
N LEU A 83 -2.43 -9.58 -0.01
CA LEU A 83 -2.87 -8.32 -0.59
C LEU A 83 -3.76 -8.53 -1.81
N PHE A 84 -3.51 -9.53 -2.64
CA PHE A 84 -4.41 -9.87 -3.74
C PHE A 84 -5.81 -10.23 -3.24
N CYS A 85 -5.91 -10.98 -2.14
CA CYS A 85 -7.20 -11.31 -1.52
C CYS A 85 -7.93 -10.07 -0.99
N VAL A 86 -7.23 -9.15 -0.31
CA VAL A 86 -7.83 -7.93 0.23
C VAL A 86 -8.32 -7.02 -0.91
N LEU A 87 -7.56 -6.91 -2.00
CA LEU A 87 -7.97 -6.17 -3.20
C LEU A 87 -9.21 -6.78 -3.84
N ALA A 88 -9.18 -8.08 -4.12
CA ALA A 88 -10.32 -8.79 -4.69
C ALA A 88 -11.59 -8.62 -3.83
N ASN A 89 -11.46 -8.71 -2.51
CA ASN A 89 -12.58 -8.51 -1.59
C ASN A 89 -13.06 -7.04 -1.53
N ALA A 90 -12.16 -6.07 -1.60
CA ALA A 90 -12.53 -4.65 -1.62
C ALA A 90 -13.29 -4.25 -2.90
N TYR A 91 -12.98 -4.87 -4.04
CA TYR A 91 -13.72 -4.70 -5.29
C TYR A 91 -15.00 -5.54 -5.35
N ALA A 92 -15.03 -6.71 -4.72
CA ALA A 92 -16.24 -7.55 -4.63
C ALA A 92 -17.33 -6.96 -3.71
N GLN A 93 -17.00 -5.95 -2.89
CA GLN A 93 -17.94 -5.24 -2.01
C GLN A 93 -18.43 -3.89 -2.57
N GLN A 94 -18.03 -3.52 -3.80
CA GLN A 94 -18.62 -2.41 -4.56
C GLN A 94 -19.72 -2.93 -5.49
#